data_AF-A0A2T4ZE75-F1
#
_entry.id   AF-A0A2T4ZE75-F1
#
_cell.length_a   1.000
_cell.length_b   1.000
_cell.length_c   1.000
_cell.angle_alpha   90.00
_cell.angle_beta   90.00
_cell.angle_gamma   90.00
#
_symmetry.space_group_name_H-M   'P 1'
#
loop_
_entity.id
_entity.type
_entity.pdbx_description
1 polymer ?
#
loop_
_entity_poly.entity_id
_entity_poly.type
_entity_poly.pdbx_seq_one_letter_code
_entity_poly.pdbx_strand_id
1 'polypeptide(L)'
;MTTHPPLREALACSVFEAVQATRAMGRVMLSAAVEGAIHERIGPVGDVLLEDGHVRLAGGAHDALIDLAVVTTAVADRSSRMRDRVLPRIELLDAAGETQFSLIALDGLEPFEVGLAGLARGGALPDKVRPPADDTPPAEIAEGDAGGRPLHAARASGASIGVDFTRRGLVQSWRGVIADVKPIMGFFNIIQPDFHLHLKAGLVARWERREEAGQERLEAIGVDGRPIGLVLTGASAAFAE
;
A
#
# COMPACT_ATOMS: atom_id res chain seq x y z
N MET A 1 17.92 -23.24 25.73
CA MET A 1 17.48 -23.36 24.32
C MET A 1 16.79 -22.06 23.99
N THR A 2 17.39 -21.21 23.16
CA THR A 2 16.72 -20.00 22.67
C THR A 2 15.64 -20.46 21.69
N THR A 3 14.38 -20.45 22.12
CA THR A 3 13.25 -20.71 21.24
C THR A 3 13.19 -19.58 20.23
N HIS A 4 13.52 -19.86 18.96
CA HIS A 4 13.29 -18.90 17.89
C HIS A 4 11.80 -18.56 17.83
N PRO A 5 11.44 -17.29 17.62
CA PRO A 5 10.04 -16.92 17.45
C PRO A 5 9.44 -17.68 16.25
N PRO A 6 8.15 -18.03 16.30
CA PRO A 6 7.50 -18.69 15.16
C PRO A 6 7.54 -17.79 13.91
N LEU A 7 7.53 -18.42 12.73
CA LEU A 7 7.52 -17.69 11.46
C LEU A 7 6.31 -16.77 11.35
N ARG A 8 5.16 -17.20 11.87
CA ARG A 8 3.95 -16.40 11.97
C ARG A 8 3.39 -16.49 13.39
N GLU A 9 3.05 -15.35 13.98
CA GLU A 9 2.35 -15.29 15.28
C GLU A 9 1.26 -14.23 15.25
N ALA A 10 0.12 -14.55 15.86
CA ALA A 10 -0.86 -13.55 16.22
C ALA A 10 -0.25 -12.62 17.28
N LEU A 11 -0.52 -11.32 17.16
CA LEU A 11 -0.21 -10.37 18.22
C LEU A 11 -1.44 -10.25 19.13
N ALA A 12 -1.24 -10.39 20.44
CA ALA A 12 -2.28 -10.25 21.45
C ALA A 12 -2.36 -8.80 21.98
N CYS A 13 -2.11 -7.83 21.10
CA CYS A 13 -2.22 -6.41 21.35
C CYS A 13 -3.25 -5.79 20.40
N SER A 14 -3.61 -4.53 20.64
CA SER A 14 -4.46 -3.78 19.71
C SER A 14 -3.74 -3.53 18.38
N VAL A 15 -4.53 -3.29 17.32
CA VAL A 15 -4.01 -2.84 16.02
C VAL A 15 -3.23 -1.53 16.17
N PHE A 16 -3.70 -0.61 17.02
CA PHE A 16 -2.98 0.62 17.32
C PHE A 16 -1.58 0.35 17.88
N GLU A 17 -1.44 -0.53 18.88
CA GLU A 17 -0.13 -0.89 19.45
C GLU A 17 0.78 -1.57 18.42
N ALA A 18 0.23 -2.44 17.58
CA ALA A 18 0.98 -3.10 16.52
C ALA A 18 1.51 -2.10 15.47
N VAL A 19 0.67 -1.14 15.05
CA VAL A 19 1.07 -0.07 14.13
C VAL A 19 2.06 0.89 14.81
N GLN A 20 1.84 1.25 16.07
CA GLN A 20 2.75 2.10 16.85
C GLN A 20 4.17 1.52 16.91
N ALA A 21 4.29 0.21 17.05
CA ALA A 21 5.56 -0.49 17.08
C ALA A 21 6.39 -0.32 15.79
N THR A 22 5.75 -0.06 14.64
CA THR A 22 6.48 0.07 13.37
C THR A 22 7.37 1.31 13.30
N ARG A 23 7.19 2.28 14.20
CA ARG A 23 8.09 3.45 14.33
C ARG A 23 9.53 3.07 14.68
N ALA A 24 9.74 1.92 15.33
CA ALA A 24 11.07 1.42 15.69
C ALA A 24 11.69 0.49 14.62
N MET A 25 11.01 0.24 13.51
CA MET A 25 11.41 -0.76 12.51
C MET A 25 12.27 -0.20 11.36
N GLY A 26 12.75 1.04 11.48
CA GLY A 26 13.46 1.74 10.40
C GLY A 26 12.51 2.14 9.28
N ARG A 27 12.87 1.83 8.03
CA ARG A 27 11.99 2.06 6.88
C ARG A 27 10.91 0.98 6.80
N VAL A 28 9.67 1.44 6.70
CA VAL A 28 8.47 0.61 6.58
C VAL A 28 7.80 0.89 5.24
N MET A 29 7.34 -0.16 4.59
CA MET A 29 6.48 -0.08 3.41
C MET A 29 5.04 -0.46 3.79
N LEU A 30 4.12 0.49 3.71
CA LEU A 30 2.68 0.21 3.79
C LEU A 30 2.19 -0.15 2.39
N SER A 31 2.00 -1.45 2.15
CA SER A 31 1.60 -2.00 0.85
C SER A 31 0.14 -2.44 0.89
N ALA A 32 -0.66 -1.89 -0.02
CA ALA A 32 -2.07 -2.19 -0.16
C ALA A 32 -2.43 -2.40 -1.63
N ALA A 33 -3.35 -3.34 -1.89
CA ALA A 33 -3.73 -3.70 -3.25
C ALA A 33 -5.24 -3.91 -3.38
N VAL A 34 -5.76 -3.63 -4.59
CA VAL A 34 -7.14 -3.93 -5.01
C VAL A 34 -7.15 -4.15 -6.53
N GLU A 35 -7.69 -5.28 -6.97
CA GLU A 35 -7.98 -5.61 -8.38
C GLU A 35 -6.85 -5.36 -9.42
N GLY A 36 -5.59 -5.26 -9.00
CA GLY A 36 -4.44 -5.00 -9.88
C GLY A 36 -3.87 -3.58 -9.80
N ALA A 37 -4.39 -2.74 -8.91
CA ALA A 37 -3.73 -1.54 -8.43
C ALA A 37 -3.03 -1.83 -7.09
N ILE A 38 -1.75 -1.51 -6.98
CA ILE A 38 -0.95 -1.63 -5.75
C ILE A 38 -0.39 -0.25 -5.43
N HIS A 39 -0.62 0.21 -4.21
CA HIS A 39 -0.15 1.49 -3.71
C HIS A 39 0.73 1.27 -2.49
N GLU A 40 1.98 1.75 -2.55
CA GLU A 40 2.98 1.53 -1.52
C GLU A 40 3.57 2.85 -1.04
N ARG A 41 3.49 3.12 0.26
CA ARG A 41 4.21 4.24 0.90
C ARG A 41 5.41 3.71 1.65
N ILE A 42 6.57 4.35 1.46
CA ILE A 42 7.87 3.83 1.89
C ILE A 42 8.61 4.88 2.70
N GLY A 43 9.08 4.49 3.87
CA GLY A 43 9.97 5.31 4.70
C GLY A 43 9.72 5.11 6.19
N PRO A 44 10.38 5.90 7.05
CA PRO A 44 10.16 5.83 8.48
C PRO A 44 8.72 6.27 8.83
N VAL A 45 8.09 5.57 9.77
CA VAL A 45 6.78 5.98 10.31
C VAL A 45 6.99 7.13 11.28
N GLY A 46 6.42 8.29 10.98
CA GLY A 46 6.56 9.51 11.77
C GLY A 46 5.74 9.42 13.05
N ASP A 47 4.43 9.68 12.94
CA ASP A 47 3.47 9.62 14.04
C ASP A 47 2.42 8.55 13.78
N VAL A 48 1.94 7.96 14.88
CA VAL A 48 0.83 7.02 14.89
C VAL A 48 -0.15 7.51 15.94
N LEU A 49 -1.35 7.87 15.50
CA LEU A 49 -2.38 8.50 16.34
C LEU A 49 -3.66 7.66 16.33
N LEU A 50 -4.36 7.62 17.45
CA LEU A 50 -5.68 7.01 17.55
C LEU A 50 -6.73 8.12 17.52
N GLU A 51 -7.55 8.15 16.48
CA GLU A 51 -8.50 9.24 16.19
C GLU A 51 -9.84 8.63 15.76
N ASP A 52 -10.91 8.84 16.53
CA ASP A 52 -12.29 8.48 16.15
C ASP A 52 -12.46 7.07 15.55
N GLY A 53 -11.91 6.05 16.23
CA GLY A 53 -11.98 4.65 15.76
C GLY A 53 -11.03 4.31 14.61
N HIS A 54 -10.07 5.19 14.32
CA HIS A 54 -9.06 4.99 13.29
C HIS A 54 -7.64 5.09 13.85
N VAL A 55 -6.71 4.42 13.17
CA VAL A 55 -5.27 4.63 13.36
C VAL A 55 -4.74 5.47 12.21
N ARG A 56 -4.27 6.68 12.51
CA ARG A 56 -3.63 7.59 11.57
C ARG A 56 -2.13 7.32 11.54
N LEU A 57 -1.56 7.03 10.38
CA LEU A 57 -0.12 7.12 10.16
C LEU A 57 0.17 8.46 9.48
N ALA A 58 1.04 9.25 10.09
CA ALA A 58 1.45 10.55 9.59
C ALA A 58 2.98 10.69 9.56
N GLY A 59 3.46 11.64 8.77
CA GLY A 59 4.89 11.96 8.63
C GLY A 59 5.27 12.19 7.17
N GLY A 60 6.56 12.47 6.93
CA GLY A 60 7.04 12.77 5.57
C GLY A 60 6.83 11.62 4.57
N ALA A 61 6.84 10.37 5.04
CA ALA A 61 6.71 9.17 4.20
C ALA A 61 5.31 8.55 4.21
N HIS A 62 4.49 8.79 5.24
CA HIS A 62 3.22 8.09 5.42
C HIS A 62 2.10 9.09 5.66
N ASP A 63 1.01 8.90 4.91
CA ASP A 63 -0.26 9.59 5.08
C ASP A 63 -1.33 8.51 4.87
N ALA A 64 -1.78 7.91 5.96
CA ALA A 64 -2.77 6.83 5.92
C ALA A 64 -3.74 6.87 7.10
N LEU A 65 -4.92 6.30 6.90
CA LEU A 65 -5.95 6.15 7.91
C LEU A 65 -6.49 4.71 7.86
N ILE A 66 -6.40 4.02 8.99
CA ILE A 66 -6.81 2.62 9.14
C ILE A 66 -8.09 2.58 9.96
N ASP A 67 -9.15 1.99 9.44
CA ASP A 67 -10.44 1.84 10.13
C ASP A 67 -10.45 0.61 11.03
N LEU A 68 -10.57 0.81 12.34
CA LEU A 68 -10.56 -0.26 13.35
C LEU A 68 -11.87 -1.05 13.42
N ALA A 69 -12.96 -0.56 12.81
CA ALA A 69 -14.18 -1.35 12.65
C ALA A 69 -13.99 -2.46 11.59
N VAL A 70 -13.02 -2.28 10.68
CA VAL A 70 -12.66 -3.27 9.66
C VAL A 70 -11.46 -4.09 10.09
N VAL A 71 -10.38 -3.43 10.48
CA VAL A 71 -9.09 -4.06 10.78
C VAL A 71 -9.01 -4.32 12.28
N THR A 72 -9.10 -5.59 12.67
CA THR A 72 -9.27 -5.98 14.07
C THR A 72 -8.07 -6.74 14.62
N THR A 73 -7.21 -7.27 13.76
CA THR A 73 -6.16 -8.22 14.17
C THR A 73 -4.83 -7.88 13.48
N ALA A 74 -3.73 -8.06 14.21
CA ALA A 74 -2.37 -7.94 13.68
C ALA A 74 -1.61 -9.26 13.82
N VAL A 75 -0.82 -9.60 12.80
CA VAL A 75 0.02 -10.80 12.75
C VAL A 75 1.44 -10.40 12.39
N ALA A 76 2.42 -10.85 13.19
CA ALA A 76 3.82 -10.75 12.81
C ALA A 76 4.19 -11.94 11.90
N ASP A 77 4.71 -11.65 10.71
CA ASP A 77 5.12 -12.63 9.72
C ASP A 77 6.58 -12.41 9.30
N ARG A 78 7.42 -13.41 9.57
CA ARG A 78 8.87 -13.45 9.32
C ARG A 78 9.24 -14.38 8.17
N SER A 79 8.24 -14.95 7.48
CA SER A 79 8.45 -15.94 6.43
C SER A 79 8.89 -15.32 5.10
N SER A 80 8.58 -14.03 4.89
CA SER A 80 8.81 -13.38 3.62
C SER A 80 10.29 -13.26 3.28
N ARG A 81 10.66 -13.74 2.10
CA ARG A 81 12.01 -13.58 1.55
C ARG A 81 11.97 -12.91 0.19
N MET A 82 12.88 -11.97 0.00
CA MET A 82 13.21 -11.37 -1.29
C MET A 82 14.69 -11.64 -1.54
N ARG A 83 14.97 -12.58 -2.45
CA ARG A 83 16.32 -13.13 -2.67
C ARG A 83 16.89 -13.67 -1.35
N ASP A 84 18.00 -13.13 -0.89
CA ASP A 84 18.72 -13.48 0.34
C ASP A 84 18.22 -12.71 1.58
N ARG A 85 17.33 -11.73 1.42
CA ARG A 85 16.84 -10.90 2.53
C ARG A 85 15.49 -11.37 3.06
N VAL A 86 15.36 -11.39 4.38
CA VAL A 86 14.07 -11.53 5.07
C VAL A 86 13.42 -10.14 5.15
N LEU A 87 12.17 -10.04 4.72
CA LEU A 87 11.37 -8.82 4.76
C LEU A 87 10.15 -9.05 5.66
N PRO A 88 10.34 -9.05 6.99
CA PRO A 88 9.24 -9.34 7.90
C PRO A 88 8.19 -8.24 7.82
N ARG A 89 6.95 -8.59 8.17
CA ARG A 89 5.81 -7.68 8.08
C ARG A 89 4.87 -7.85 9.25
N ILE A 90 4.15 -6.77 9.57
CA ILE A 90 2.89 -6.84 10.29
C ILE A 90 1.79 -6.93 9.24
N GLU A 91 1.08 -8.05 9.22
CA GLU A 91 -0.14 -8.21 8.44
C GLU A 91 -1.31 -7.68 9.26
N LEU A 92 -2.15 -6.85 8.63
CA LEU A 92 -3.35 -6.30 9.24
C LEU A 92 -4.57 -6.98 8.63
N LEU A 93 -5.36 -7.63 9.49
CA LEU A 93 -6.42 -8.55 9.13
C LEU A 93 -7.78 -8.03 9.58
N ASP A 94 -8.82 -8.41 8.85
CA ASP A 94 -10.20 -8.21 9.28
C ASP A 94 -10.65 -9.29 10.28
N ALA A 95 -11.91 -9.19 10.72
CA ALA A 95 -12.53 -10.14 11.64
C ALA A 95 -12.67 -11.57 11.07
N ALA A 96 -12.60 -11.75 9.75
CA ALA A 96 -12.59 -13.07 9.11
C ALA A 96 -11.18 -13.68 9.06
N GLY A 97 -10.15 -12.93 9.44
CA GLY A 97 -8.75 -13.35 9.35
C GLY A 97 -8.13 -13.10 7.97
N GLU A 98 -8.81 -12.36 7.09
CA GLU A 98 -8.31 -12.05 5.77
C GLU A 98 -7.38 -10.84 5.82
N THR A 99 -6.20 -10.99 5.22
CA THR A 99 -5.20 -9.91 5.17
C THR A 99 -5.70 -8.77 4.29
N GLN A 100 -5.84 -7.61 4.90
CA GLN A 100 -6.29 -6.39 4.25
C GLN A 100 -5.11 -5.67 3.58
N PHE A 101 -4.00 -5.51 4.31
CA PHE A 101 -2.75 -4.88 3.87
C PHE A 101 -1.61 -5.21 4.84
N SER A 102 -0.40 -4.72 4.58
CA SER A 102 0.77 -5.03 5.41
C SER A 102 1.72 -3.86 5.57
N LEU A 103 2.36 -3.81 6.74
CA LEU A 103 3.48 -2.93 7.07
C LEU A 103 4.76 -3.77 7.04
N ILE A 104 5.56 -3.61 6.00
CA ILE A 104 6.75 -4.43 5.74
C ILE A 104 7.99 -3.68 6.23
N ALA A 105 8.79 -4.28 7.12
CA ALA A 105 10.05 -3.71 7.58
C ALA A 105 11.15 -3.96 6.53
N LEU A 106 11.54 -2.91 5.82
CA LEU A 106 12.50 -2.99 4.71
C LEU A 106 13.95 -3.12 5.19
N ASP A 107 14.21 -2.72 6.43
CA ASP A 107 15.54 -2.78 7.04
C ASP A 107 15.79 -4.14 7.75
N GLY A 108 14.85 -5.07 7.65
CA GLY A 108 15.04 -6.49 7.96
C GLY A 108 14.57 -6.93 9.35
N LEU A 109 15.03 -8.11 9.75
CA LEU A 109 14.51 -8.82 10.93
C LEU A 109 14.89 -8.18 12.27
N GLU A 110 16.07 -7.60 12.38
CA GLU A 110 16.54 -7.04 13.65
C GLU A 110 15.71 -5.80 14.08
N PRO A 111 15.53 -4.75 13.26
CA PRO A 111 14.63 -3.64 13.61
C PRO A 111 13.19 -4.08 13.84
N PHE A 112 12.73 -5.10 13.10
CA PHE A 112 11.41 -5.69 13.27
C PHE A 112 11.23 -6.29 14.68
N GLU A 113 12.17 -7.11 15.15
CA GLU A 113 12.10 -7.66 16.51
C GLU A 113 12.22 -6.59 17.60
N VAL A 114 13.02 -5.53 17.37
CA VAL A 114 13.09 -4.38 18.29
C VAL A 114 11.71 -3.74 18.43
N GLY A 115 11.00 -3.51 17.32
CA GLY A 115 9.63 -2.98 17.36
C GLY A 115 8.66 -3.89 18.12
N LEU A 116 8.77 -5.22 17.94
CA LEU A 116 7.86 -6.17 18.59
C LEU A 116 8.18 -6.47 20.06
N ALA A 117 9.35 -6.09 20.58
CA ALA A 117 9.84 -6.52 21.89
C ALA A 117 8.89 -6.20 23.06
N GLY A 118 8.11 -5.11 22.96
CA GLY A 118 7.15 -4.69 23.97
C GLY A 118 5.70 -5.16 23.76
N LEU A 119 5.41 -5.86 22.66
CA LEU A 119 4.04 -6.25 22.33
C LEU A 119 3.66 -7.57 22.99
N ALA A 120 2.40 -7.65 23.44
CA ALA A 120 1.81 -8.90 23.87
C ALA A 120 1.76 -9.90 22.70
N ARG A 121 2.38 -11.06 22.88
CA ARG A 121 2.41 -12.13 21.87
C ARG A 121 1.20 -13.05 22.06
N GLY A 122 0.63 -13.49 20.94
CA GLY A 122 -0.42 -14.50 20.89
C GLY A 122 0.14 -15.87 20.54
N GLY A 123 -0.68 -16.69 19.88
CA GLY A 123 -0.31 -18.03 19.44
C GLY A 123 0.45 -18.04 18.11
N ALA A 124 1.25 -19.09 17.91
CA ALA A 124 1.82 -19.40 16.61
C ALA A 124 0.70 -19.69 15.59
N LEU A 125 0.90 -19.22 14.36
CA LEU A 125 -0.02 -19.44 13.24
C LEU A 125 0.65 -20.37 12.21
N PRO A 126 -0.15 -21.14 11.44
CA PRO A 126 0.39 -21.93 10.35
C PRO A 126 1.03 -21.05 9.29
N ASP A 127 1.99 -21.60 8.57
CA ASP A 127 2.57 -20.95 7.40
C ASP A 127 1.49 -20.66 6.34
N LYS A 128 1.61 -19.52 5.66
CA LYS A 128 0.75 -19.25 4.49
C LYS A 128 1.22 -20.09 3.32
N VAL A 129 0.30 -20.86 2.74
CA VAL A 129 0.52 -21.49 1.44
C VAL A 129 0.61 -20.38 0.41
N ARG A 130 1.78 -20.24 -0.24
CA ARG A 130 1.92 -19.32 -1.35
C ARG A 130 1.13 -19.88 -2.54
N PRO A 131 0.20 -19.13 -3.15
CA PRO A 131 -0.43 -19.57 -4.38
C PRO A 131 0.64 -19.82 -5.44
N PRO A 132 0.43 -20.78 -6.35
CA PRO A 132 1.34 -21.01 -7.46
C PRO A 132 1.53 -19.71 -8.25
N ALA A 133 2.73 -19.53 -8.81
CA ALA A 133 2.98 -18.41 -9.69
C ALA A 133 2.00 -18.47 -10.88
N ASP A 134 1.48 -17.31 -11.27
CA ASP A 134 0.75 -17.20 -12.52
C ASP A 134 1.79 -17.16 -13.65
N ASP A 135 1.89 -18.26 -14.40
CA ASP A 135 2.79 -18.38 -15.55
C ASP A 135 2.23 -17.71 -16.82
N THR A 136 1.06 -17.06 -16.73
CA THR A 136 0.49 -16.30 -17.85
C THR A 136 1.42 -15.13 -18.19
N PRO A 137 1.92 -15.03 -19.43
CA PRO A 137 2.73 -13.90 -19.85
C PRO A 137 1.98 -12.60 -19.60
N PRO A 138 2.65 -11.55 -19.10
CA PRO A 138 1.99 -10.26 -18.96
C PRO A 138 1.45 -9.78 -20.31
N ALA A 139 0.22 -9.29 -20.32
CA ALA A 139 -0.34 -8.67 -21.50
C ALA A 139 0.51 -7.46 -21.91
N GLU A 140 0.70 -7.30 -23.21
CA GLU A 140 1.27 -6.06 -23.75
C GLU A 140 0.35 -4.89 -23.41
N ILE A 141 0.96 -3.75 -23.09
CA ILE A 141 0.22 -2.54 -22.76
C ILE A 141 -0.24 -1.91 -24.06
N ALA A 142 -1.56 -1.78 -24.24
CA ALA A 142 -2.13 -1.16 -25.43
C ALA A 142 -1.74 0.32 -25.53
N GLU A 143 -1.48 0.78 -26.76
CA GLU A 143 -1.31 2.19 -27.04
C GLU A 143 -2.59 2.95 -26.64
N GLY A 144 -2.44 4.01 -25.84
CA GLY A 144 -3.58 4.80 -25.37
C GLY A 144 -4.42 4.15 -24.26
N ASP A 145 -3.89 3.14 -23.55
CA ASP A 145 -4.55 2.54 -22.39
C ASP A 145 -5.09 3.60 -21.42
N ALA A 146 -6.35 3.46 -21.01
CA ALA A 146 -7.04 4.46 -20.24
C ALA A 146 -6.42 4.69 -18.85
N GLY A 147 -5.83 3.66 -18.23
CA GLY A 147 -5.15 3.78 -16.94
C GLY A 147 -3.87 4.61 -17.03
N GLY A 148 -3.11 4.46 -18.11
CA GLY A 148 -1.83 5.15 -18.29
C GLY A 148 -1.96 6.64 -18.64
N ARG A 149 -3.03 7.03 -19.38
CA ARG A 149 -3.14 8.39 -19.95
C ARG A 149 -2.94 9.53 -18.93
N PRO A 150 -3.67 9.60 -17.80
CA PRO A 150 -3.49 10.72 -16.87
C PRO A 150 -2.15 10.67 -16.13
N LEU A 151 -1.57 9.49 -15.94
CA LEU A 151 -0.26 9.34 -15.32
C LEU A 151 0.83 9.92 -16.23
N HIS A 152 0.75 9.65 -17.54
CA HIS A 152 1.65 10.22 -18.53
C HIS A 152 1.46 11.73 -18.69
N ALA A 153 0.22 12.23 -18.69
CA ALA A 153 -0.07 13.66 -18.70
C ALA A 153 0.52 14.37 -17.47
N ALA A 154 0.29 13.81 -16.27
CA ALA A 154 0.84 14.35 -15.03
C ALA A 154 2.37 14.39 -15.04
N ARG A 155 3.03 13.31 -15.47
CA ARG A 155 4.49 13.29 -15.69
C ARG A 155 4.94 14.37 -16.66
N ALA A 156 4.28 14.51 -17.81
CA ALA A 156 4.65 15.48 -18.84
C ALA A 156 4.50 16.93 -18.36
N SER A 157 3.47 17.21 -17.55
CA SER A 157 3.24 18.54 -16.98
C SER A 157 4.29 18.95 -15.93
N GLY A 158 4.91 17.98 -15.26
CA GLY A 158 5.78 18.23 -14.10
C GLY A 158 5.06 18.80 -12.88
N ALA A 159 3.73 18.85 -12.89
CA ALA A 159 2.93 19.35 -11.78
C ALA A 159 2.91 18.36 -10.62
N SER A 160 2.78 18.90 -9.40
CA SER A 160 2.52 18.08 -8.21
C SER A 160 1.07 17.62 -8.21
N ILE A 161 0.85 16.31 -8.09
CA ILE A 161 -0.47 15.70 -8.00
C ILE A 161 -0.61 14.91 -6.70
N GLY A 162 -1.85 14.67 -6.26
CA GLY A 162 -2.19 13.67 -5.27
C GLY A 162 -2.53 12.33 -5.93
N VAL A 163 -2.14 11.24 -5.29
CA VAL A 163 -2.56 9.88 -5.62
C VAL A 163 -3.13 9.29 -4.34
N ASP A 164 -4.45 9.12 -4.32
CA ASP A 164 -5.19 8.60 -3.18
C ASP A 164 -5.65 7.18 -3.50
N PHE A 165 -5.52 6.30 -2.52
CA PHE A 165 -5.89 4.91 -2.61
C PHE A 165 -6.80 4.53 -1.45
N THR A 166 -8.00 4.09 -1.78
CA THR A 166 -9.02 3.66 -0.82
C THR A 166 -9.36 2.21 -1.06
N ARG A 167 -9.32 1.43 0.01
CA ARG A 167 -9.92 0.11 0.07
C ARG A 167 -10.59 -0.08 1.42
N ARG A 168 -11.38 -1.15 1.55
CA ARG A 168 -12.00 -1.49 2.83
C ARG A 168 -10.94 -1.56 3.95
N GLY A 169 -11.06 -0.68 4.95
CA GLY A 169 -10.15 -0.61 6.09
C GLY A 169 -8.92 0.28 5.94
N LEU A 170 -8.70 0.92 4.78
CA LEU A 170 -7.54 1.77 4.55
C LEU A 170 -7.83 2.90 3.56
N VAL A 171 -7.44 4.11 3.94
CA VAL A 171 -7.15 5.21 3.02
C VAL A 171 -5.65 5.49 3.10
N GLN A 172 -5.00 5.68 1.96
CA GLN A 172 -3.59 6.01 1.88
C GLN A 172 -3.36 7.03 0.76
N SER A 173 -2.51 8.02 1.03
CA SER A 173 -2.28 9.14 0.14
C SER A 173 -0.79 9.35 -0.14
N TRP A 174 -0.51 9.79 -1.36
CA TRP A 174 0.76 10.36 -1.75
C TRP A 174 0.54 11.69 -2.45
N ARG A 175 1.49 12.62 -2.31
CA ARG A 175 1.52 13.86 -3.09
C ARG A 175 2.93 14.17 -3.56
N GLY A 176 3.06 14.50 -4.84
CA GLY A 176 4.33 14.94 -5.40
C GLY A 176 4.31 14.98 -6.92
N VAL A 177 5.50 15.18 -7.50
CA VAL A 177 5.71 15.20 -8.94
C VAL A 177 6.07 13.79 -9.40
N ILE A 178 5.38 13.28 -10.42
CA ILE A 178 5.71 11.98 -11.03
C ILE A 178 6.97 12.15 -11.86
N ALA A 179 8.07 11.54 -11.41
CA ALA A 179 9.34 11.59 -12.14
C ALA A 179 9.30 10.75 -13.43
N ASP A 180 8.72 9.56 -13.36
CA ASP A 180 8.65 8.64 -14.51
C ASP A 180 7.49 7.65 -14.38
N VAL A 181 7.00 7.16 -15.52
CA VAL A 181 5.97 6.12 -15.61
C VAL A 181 6.51 5.00 -16.49
N LYS A 182 6.87 3.87 -15.88
CA LYS A 182 7.55 2.76 -16.56
C LYS A 182 6.58 1.63 -16.90
N PRO A 183 6.44 1.26 -18.17
CA PRO A 183 5.70 0.07 -18.57
C PRO A 183 6.56 -1.17 -18.32
N ILE A 184 6.24 -1.95 -17.27
CA ILE A 184 7.00 -3.15 -16.90
C ILE A 184 6.00 -4.26 -16.57
N MET A 185 6.15 -5.41 -17.23
CA MET A 185 5.37 -6.64 -16.97
C MET A 185 3.85 -6.41 -16.97
N GLY A 186 3.33 -5.61 -17.91
CA GLY A 186 1.88 -5.32 -18.02
C GLY A 186 1.35 -4.31 -17.00
N PHE A 187 2.23 -3.60 -16.28
CA PHE A 187 1.86 -2.53 -15.34
C PHE A 187 2.45 -1.19 -15.77
N PHE A 188 1.70 -0.11 -15.50
CA PHE A 188 2.25 1.22 -15.35
C PHE A 188 2.84 1.36 -13.95
N ASN A 189 4.13 1.65 -13.87
CA ASN A 189 4.86 1.72 -12.62
C ASN A 189 5.36 3.15 -12.36
N ILE A 190 5.00 3.72 -11.22
CA ILE A 190 5.67 4.90 -10.66
C ILE A 190 6.55 4.37 -9.54
N ILE A 191 7.85 4.59 -9.62
CA ILE A 191 8.83 4.08 -8.64
C ILE A 191 9.66 5.25 -8.14
N GLN A 192 9.40 5.67 -6.91
CA GLN A 192 10.06 6.78 -6.24
C GLN A 192 10.54 6.35 -4.85
N PRO A 193 11.49 7.08 -4.23
CA PRO A 193 12.09 6.67 -2.96
C PRO A 193 11.09 6.42 -1.82
N ASP A 194 9.96 7.14 -1.83
CA ASP A 194 8.92 7.07 -0.81
C ASP A 194 7.58 6.51 -1.33
N PHE A 195 7.44 6.27 -2.63
CA PHE A 195 6.15 5.93 -3.25
C PHE A 195 6.31 4.99 -4.42
N HIS A 196 5.55 3.89 -4.39
CA HIS A 196 5.31 3.08 -5.57
C HIS A 196 3.82 3.00 -5.92
N LEU A 197 3.53 3.10 -7.21
CA LEU A 197 2.25 2.69 -7.79
C LEU A 197 2.51 1.61 -8.82
N HIS A 198 1.78 0.52 -8.74
CA HIS A 198 1.69 -0.48 -9.81
C HIS A 198 0.24 -0.52 -10.28
N LEU A 199 -0.04 -0.08 -11.50
CA LEU A 199 -1.38 -0.11 -12.09
C LEU A 199 -1.40 -1.06 -13.27
N LYS A 200 -2.13 -2.17 -13.15
CA LYS A 200 -2.28 -3.16 -14.22
C LYS A 200 -2.93 -2.51 -15.45
N ALA A 201 -2.32 -2.68 -16.62
CA ALA A 201 -2.91 -2.24 -17.88
C ALA A 201 -4.25 -2.94 -18.12
N GLY A 202 -5.20 -2.23 -18.74
CA GLY A 202 -6.56 -2.69 -18.97
C GLY A 202 -7.45 -2.74 -17.72
N LEU A 203 -6.94 -2.43 -16.51
CA LEU A 203 -7.77 -2.41 -15.30
C LEU A 203 -8.76 -1.23 -15.33
N VAL A 204 -8.27 -0.05 -15.71
CA VAL A 204 -9.08 1.17 -15.74
C VAL A 204 -9.75 1.26 -17.11
N ALA A 205 -11.08 1.27 -17.13
CA ALA A 205 -11.85 1.48 -18.34
C ALA A 205 -11.97 2.97 -18.68
N ARG A 206 -12.13 3.82 -17.65
CA ARG A 206 -12.19 5.28 -17.79
C ARG A 206 -11.83 5.99 -16.49
N TRP A 207 -11.60 7.29 -16.59
CA TRP A 207 -11.51 8.18 -15.44
C TRP A 207 -12.75 9.07 -15.38
N GLU A 208 -13.44 9.08 -14.25
CA GLU A 208 -14.49 10.06 -13.97
C GLU A 208 -13.86 11.35 -13.46
N ARG A 209 -13.93 12.39 -14.30
CA ARG A 209 -13.40 13.72 -14.03
C ARG A 209 -14.44 14.57 -13.31
N ARG A 210 -14.05 15.22 -12.21
CA ARG A 210 -14.85 16.19 -11.47
C ARG A 210 -13.96 17.35 -11.02
N GLU A 211 -14.54 18.53 -10.91
CA GLU A 211 -13.88 19.65 -10.24
C GLU A 211 -14.32 19.68 -8.77
N GLU A 212 -13.36 19.69 -7.86
CA GLU A 212 -13.59 19.72 -6.42
C GLU A 212 -12.57 20.65 -5.75
N ALA A 213 -13.06 21.62 -4.98
CA ALA A 213 -12.22 22.60 -4.29
C ALA A 213 -11.17 23.29 -5.18
N GLY A 214 -11.50 23.55 -6.46
CA GLY A 214 -10.60 24.17 -7.43
C GLY A 214 -9.49 23.25 -7.95
N GLN A 215 -9.59 21.94 -7.71
CA GLN A 215 -8.72 20.91 -8.27
C GLN A 215 -9.54 19.97 -9.16
N GLU A 216 -8.88 19.39 -10.15
CA GLU A 216 -9.43 18.27 -10.89
C GLU A 216 -9.22 16.99 -10.08
N ARG A 217 -10.29 16.21 -9.94
CA ARG A 217 -10.33 14.89 -9.33
C ARG A 217 -10.70 13.86 -10.39
N LEU A 218 -9.81 12.88 -10.60
CA LEU A 218 -9.99 11.78 -11.54
C LEU A 218 -10.17 10.50 -10.74
N GLU A 219 -11.36 9.92 -10.76
CA GLU A 219 -11.64 8.63 -10.14
C GLU A 219 -11.51 7.49 -11.16
N ALA A 220 -10.66 6.50 -10.86
CA ALA A 220 -10.48 5.35 -11.73
C ALA A 220 -11.69 4.43 -11.66
N ILE A 221 -12.34 4.23 -12.80
CA ILE A 221 -13.45 3.29 -12.94
C ILE A 221 -12.96 2.04 -13.69
N GLY A 222 -13.18 0.88 -13.08
CA GLY A 222 -12.80 -0.42 -13.60
C GLY A 222 -13.65 -0.87 -14.80
N VAL A 223 -13.22 -1.96 -15.43
CA VAL A 223 -13.94 -2.62 -16.54
C VAL A 223 -15.33 -3.15 -16.16
N ASP A 224 -15.57 -3.39 -14.87
CA ASP A 224 -16.87 -3.78 -14.33
C ASP A 224 -17.80 -2.57 -14.08
N GLY A 225 -17.31 -1.35 -14.35
CA GLY A 225 -18.03 -0.10 -14.15
C GLY A 225 -18.01 0.45 -12.73
N ARG A 226 -17.25 -0.15 -11.80
CA ARG A 226 -17.15 0.31 -10.41
C ARG A 226 -15.85 1.07 -10.13
N PRO A 227 -15.82 1.97 -9.14
CA PRO A 227 -14.58 2.58 -8.69
C PRO A 227 -13.61 1.53 -8.16
N ILE A 228 -12.36 1.57 -8.59
CA ILE A 228 -11.30 0.68 -8.07
C ILE A 228 -10.61 1.27 -6.83
N GLY A 229 -11.07 2.43 -6.34
CA GLY A 229 -10.49 3.09 -5.17
C GLY A 229 -9.22 3.90 -5.42
N LEU A 230 -8.77 4.03 -6.67
CA LEU A 230 -7.65 4.90 -7.06
C LEU A 230 -8.18 6.25 -7.54
N VAL A 231 -7.64 7.34 -6.99
CA VAL A 231 -8.01 8.71 -7.35
C VAL A 231 -6.75 9.53 -7.59
N LEU A 232 -6.77 10.36 -8.64
CA LEU A 232 -5.74 11.37 -8.88
C LEU A 232 -6.34 12.76 -8.62
N THR A 233 -5.58 13.63 -7.96
CA THR A 233 -5.99 15.02 -7.70
C THR A 233 -4.92 16.00 -8.12
N GLY A 234 -5.28 17.15 -8.69
CA GLY A 234 -4.29 18.12 -9.15
C GLY A 234 -4.90 19.31 -9.87
N ALA A 235 -4.08 20.26 -10.31
CA ALA A 235 -4.56 21.33 -11.19
C ALA A 235 -5.01 20.71 -12.53
N SER A 236 -6.03 21.27 -13.20
CA SER A 236 -6.52 20.72 -14.47
C SER A 236 -5.43 20.60 -15.56
N ALA A 237 -4.47 21.53 -15.55
CA ALA A 237 -3.32 21.50 -16.45
C ALA A 237 -2.39 20.29 -16.23
N ALA A 238 -2.46 19.63 -15.07
CA ALA A 238 -1.70 18.41 -14.79
C ALA A 238 -2.24 17.20 -15.57
N PHE A 239 -3.50 17.22 -15.97
CA PHE A 239 -4.16 16.08 -16.63
C PHE A 239 -4.65 16.41 -18.05
N ALA A 240 -4.11 17.48 -18.64
CA ALA A 240 -4.34 17.85 -20.03
C ALA A 240 -3.60 16.87 -20.95
N GLU A 241 -4.35 16.23 -21.84
CA GLU A 241 -3.86 15.29 -22.86
C GLU A 241 -3.58 16.01 -24.19
#